data_AF-M0NU86-F1
#
_entry.id   AF-M0NU86-F1
#
_cell.length_a   1.000
_cell.length_b   1.000
_cell.length_c   1.000
_cell.angle_alpha   90.00
_cell.angle_beta   90.00
_cell.angle_gamma   90.00
#
_symmetry.space_group_name_H-M   'P 1'
#
loop_
_entity.id
_entity.type
_entity.pdbx_description
1 polymer ?
#
loop_
_entity_poly.entity_id
_entity_poly.type
_entity_poly.pdbx_seq_one_letter_code
_entity_poly.pdbx_strand_id
1 'polypeptide(L)' 'MSIQKGSTFDCPECDVTAPSASVPYDALGYAVCPVCSHATAPGTGEE' A
#
# COMPACT_ATOMS: atom_id res chain seq x y z
N MET A 1 -13.48 21.14 9.54
CA MET A 1 -13.03 19.73 9.46
C MET A 1 -11.83 19.67 8.55
N SER A 2 -10.64 19.44 9.09
CA SER A 2 -9.42 19.29 8.30
C SER A 2 -9.50 17.95 7.58
N ILE A 3 -9.74 17.95 6.27
CA ILE A 3 -9.57 16.76 5.44
C ILE A 3 -8.11 16.33 5.59
N GLN A 4 -7.87 15.32 6.40
CA GLN A 4 -6.57 14.67 6.49
C GLN A 4 -6.25 14.25 5.06
N LYS A 5 -5.26 14.90 4.45
CA LYS A 5 -4.77 14.58 3.11
C LYS A 5 -4.26 13.15 3.21
N GLY A 6 -5.15 12.21 2.94
CA GLY A 6 -4.93 10.79 3.16
C GLY A 6 -3.67 10.40 2.43
N SER A 7 -2.76 9.73 3.15
CA SER A 7 -1.54 9.19 2.56
C SER A 7 -1.96 8.36 1.35
N THR A 8 -1.61 8.80 0.15
CA THR A 8 -1.95 8.07 -1.06
C THR A 8 -0.86 7.03 -1.24
N PHE A 9 -1.26 5.76 -1.29
CA PHE A 9 -0.36 4.66 -1.57
C PHE A 9 0.00 4.70 -3.05
N ASP A 10 1.28 4.65 -3.34
CA ASP A 10 1.82 4.58 -4.69
C ASP A 10 2.53 3.24 -4.85
N CYS A 11 2.15 2.47 -5.87
CA CYS A 11 2.73 1.15 -6.11
C CYS A 11 3.90 1.25 -7.10
N PRO A 12 5.13 0.85 -6.71
CA PRO A 12 6.29 0.95 -7.60
C PRO A 12 6.27 -0.06 -8.77
N GLU A 13 5.44 -1.11 -8.70
CA GLU A 13 5.39 -2.15 -9.74
C GLU A 13 4.49 -1.75 -10.92
N CYS A 14 3.32 -1.19 -10.64
CA CYS A 14 2.31 -0.86 -11.65
C CYS A 14 1.98 0.63 -11.72
N ASP A 15 2.71 1.47 -10.97
CA ASP A 15 2.56 2.93 -10.92
C ASP A 15 1.12 3.36 -10.60
N VAL A 16 0.38 2.53 -9.84
CA VAL A 16 -0.98 2.88 -9.43
C VAL A 16 -0.95 3.66 -8.13
N THR A 17 -1.69 4.77 -8.13
CA THR A 17 -1.93 5.56 -6.94
C THR A 17 -3.34 5.29 -6.40
N ALA A 18 -3.43 4.82 -5.14
CA ALA A 18 -4.69 4.52 -4.47
C ALA A 18 -4.74 5.18 -3.07
N PRO A 19 -5.91 5.66 -2.60
CA PRO A 19 -6.01 6.21 -1.25
C PRO A 19 -5.80 5.10 -0.21
N SER A 20 -5.03 5.36 0.86
CA SER A 20 -4.77 4.37 1.91
C SER A 20 -6.04 3.78 2.54
N ALA A 21 -7.15 4.53 2.53
CA ALA A 21 -8.46 4.05 2.98
C ALA A 21 -9.05 2.92 2.10
N SER A 22 -8.59 2.79 0.85
CA SER A 22 -9.00 1.74 -0.10
C SER A 22 -7.91 0.69 -0.32
N VAL A 23 -6.74 0.87 0.28
CA VAL A 23 -5.60 -0.05 0.15
C VAL A 23 -5.80 -1.20 1.15
N PRO A 24 -5.88 -2.45 0.69
CA PRO A 24 -5.92 -3.58 1.59
C PRO A 24 -4.60 -3.68 2.36
N TYR A 25 -4.68 -4.00 3.64
CA TYR A 25 -3.52 -4.31 4.47
C TYR A 25 -3.49 -5.82 4.72
N ASP A 26 -2.31 -6.41 4.66
CA ASP A 26 -2.10 -7.81 5.01
C ASP A 26 -2.24 -8.04 6.53
N ALA A 27 -2.29 -9.29 6.99
CA ALA A 27 -2.40 -9.65 8.40
C ALA A 27 -1.29 -9.04 9.28
N LEU A 28 -0.13 -8.77 8.68
CA LEU A 28 1.01 -8.12 9.33
C LEU A 28 0.90 -6.57 9.37
N GLY A 29 -0.11 -5.99 8.71
CA GLY A 29 -0.32 -4.54 8.63
C GLY A 29 0.45 -3.86 7.50
N TYR A 30 0.96 -4.61 6.52
CA TYR A 30 1.63 -4.05 5.34
C TYR A 30 0.63 -3.67 4.24
N ALA A 31 0.84 -2.53 3.60
CA ALA A 31 0.00 -2.07 2.50
C ALA A 31 0.19 -2.97 1.27
N VAL A 32 -0.92 -3.50 0.76
CA VAL A 32 -0.97 -4.36 -0.42
C VAL A 32 -1.63 -3.60 -1.55
N CYS A 33 -0.98 -3.57 -2.71
CA CYS A 33 -1.53 -2.93 -3.89
C CYS A 33 -2.83 -3.61 -4.32
N PRO A 34 -3.96 -2.89 -4.46
CA PRO A 34 -5.23 -3.51 -4.85
C PRO A 34 -5.27 -3.98 -6.31
N VAL A 35 -4.32 -3.55 -7.16
CA VAL A 35 -4.29 -3.88 -8.60
C VAL A 35 -3.45 -5.11 -8.89
N CYS A 36 -2.18 -5.09 -8.50
CA CYS A 36 -1.25 -6.19 -8.76
C CYS A 36 -1.05 -7.11 -7.54
N SER A 37 -1.71 -6.81 -6.40
CA SER A 37 -1.53 -7.54 -5.15
C SER A 37 -0.10 -7.54 -4.60
N HIS A 38 0.73 -6.60 -5.06
CA HIS A 38 2.09 -6.42 -4.56
C HIS A 38 2.06 -5.82 -3.15
N ALA A 39 2.56 -6.56 -2.16
CA ALA A 39 2.78 -6.03 -0.83
C ALA A 39 4.04 -5.16 -0.84
N THR A 40 3.94 -3.90 -0.39
CA THR A 40 5.12 -3.06 -0.13
C THR A 40 5.76 -3.48 1.20
N ALA A 41 5.92 -4.78 1.40
CA ALA A 41 6.80 -5.28 2.44
C ALA A 41 8.20 -4.80 2.06
N PRO A 42 8.95 -4.16 2.98
CA PRO A 42 10.39 -3.99 2.76
C PRO A 42 10.91 -5.40 2.55
N GLY A 43 11.42 -5.67 1.34
CA GLY A 43 11.68 -7.03 0.87
C GLY A 43 12.29 -7.83 2.01
N THR A 44 11.63 -8.94 2.35
CA THR A 44 12.19 -9.94 3.26
C THR A 44 13.46 -10.47 2.60
N GLY A 45 14.54 -9.72 2.73
CA GLY A 45 15.85 -10.28 2.85
C GLY A 45 15.89 -10.93 4.22
N GLU A 46 15.79 -12.27 4.20
CA GLU A 46 16.54 -13.18 5.08
C GLU A 46 15.97 -13.32 6.52
N GLU A 47 15.57 -14.49 7.04
CA GLU A 47 15.44 -15.89 6.59
C GLU A 47 14.33 -16.58 7.42
#